data_AF-A0AAD5QFP2-F1
#
_entry.id   AF-A0AAD5QFP2-F1
#
_cell.length_a   1.000
_cell.length_b   1.000
_cell.length_c   1.000
_cell.angle_alpha   90.00
_cell.angle_beta   90.00
_cell.angle_gamma   90.00
#
_symmetry.space_group_name_H-M   'P 1'
#
loop_
_entity.id
_entity.type
_entity.pdbx_description
1 polymer ?
#
loop_
_entity_poly.entity_id
_entity_poly.type
_entity_poly.pdbx_seq_one_letter_code
_entity_poly.pdbx_strand_id
1 'polypeptide(L)'
;MVPLNRVADQKTINVALAAEWQALSDEERRPFLELATKEREQYQIELKAYEKTEHYRDFLEKKERILRLRKQRRRMGAADSQDDDFDESLDLNETTFVEGTKKRVKNGIRRNKRKASGSDESGVLEYNKKREAKLRAIRHEIGVAEAEKAAMQRTIEKMQAKNLAYEAQAAHDRKIAKEADHIIECWMRVLRGAMGETMKEYNLTTPEETVAFLTRLADGDAPNEDVLQSVKDVIRSASFLLPK
;
A
#
# COMPACT_ATOMS: atom_id res chain seq x y z
N MET A 1 12.84 31.03 4.39
CA MET A 1 13.19 29.62 4.13
C MET A 1 14.71 29.52 4.18
N VAL A 2 15.28 29.08 5.30
CA VAL A 2 16.75 29.07 5.53
C VAL A 2 17.31 27.71 5.08
N PRO A 3 18.35 27.66 4.23
CA PRO A 3 18.90 26.40 3.73
C PRO A 3 19.65 25.65 4.83
N LEU A 4 19.27 24.39 5.05
CA LEU A 4 19.93 23.47 6.00
C LEU A 4 21.34 23.14 5.52
N ASN A 5 22.32 23.65 6.28
CA ASN A 5 23.75 23.47 6.08
C ASN A 5 24.15 22.02 6.46
N ARG A 6 24.52 21.21 5.47
CA ARG A 6 24.65 19.74 5.58
C ARG A 6 25.96 19.25 6.22
N VAL A 7 26.78 20.13 6.82
CA VAL A 7 28.07 19.78 7.44
C VAL A 7 28.32 20.57 8.75
N ALA A 8 27.35 20.62 9.66
CA ALA A 8 27.56 21.17 11.00
C ALA A 8 27.99 20.06 11.98
N ASP A 9 29.02 20.31 12.79
CA ASP A 9 29.45 19.42 13.89
C ASP A 9 28.30 19.22 14.90
N GLN A 10 28.18 18.02 15.50
CA GLN A 10 27.08 17.66 16.43
C GLN A 10 27.00 18.65 17.60
N LYS A 11 28.15 19.14 18.07
CA LYS A 11 28.21 20.15 19.13
C LYS A 11 27.54 21.45 18.69
N THR A 12 27.79 21.89 17.46
CA THR A 12 27.19 23.10 16.88
C THR A 12 25.68 22.93 16.69
N ILE A 13 25.23 21.75 16.25
CA ILE A 13 23.81 21.42 16.12
C ILE A 13 23.12 21.49 17.48
N ASN A 14 23.69 20.87 18.53
CA ASN A 14 23.10 20.88 19.86
C ASN A 14 23.01 22.29 20.46
N VAL A 15 24.01 23.14 20.22
CA VAL A 15 24.00 24.54 20.66
C VAL A 15 22.91 25.33 19.93
N ALA A 16 22.76 25.14 18.61
CA ALA A 16 21.70 25.79 17.83
C ALA A 16 20.30 25.35 18.29
N LEU A 17 20.09 24.05 18.47
CA LEU A 17 18.81 23.50 18.96
C LEU A 17 18.47 24.01 20.37
N ALA A 18 19.48 24.13 21.26
CA ALA A 18 19.26 24.69 22.58
C ALA A 18 18.83 26.17 22.50
N ALA A 19 19.44 26.96 21.61
CA ALA A 19 19.06 28.36 21.40
C ALA A 19 17.65 28.48 20.81
N GLU A 20 17.30 27.67 19.81
CA GLU A 20 15.94 27.62 19.24
C GLU A 20 14.91 27.19 20.29
N TRP A 21 15.20 26.18 21.11
CA TRP A 21 14.31 25.77 22.19
C TRP A 21 14.09 26.88 23.21
N GLN A 22 15.13 27.64 23.58
CA GLN A 22 15.01 28.79 24.48
C GLN A 22 14.24 29.96 23.87
N ALA A 23 14.24 30.10 22.54
CA ALA A 23 13.51 31.14 21.83
C ALA A 23 12.00 30.86 21.68
N LEU A 24 11.57 29.58 21.74
CA LEU A 24 10.15 29.22 21.69
C LEU A 24 9.39 29.73 22.92
N SER A 25 8.15 30.17 22.72
CA SER A 25 7.21 30.48 23.79
C SER A 25 6.69 29.22 24.48
N ASP A 26 6.09 29.37 25.66
CA ASP A 26 5.56 28.22 26.41
C ASP A 26 4.41 27.51 25.67
N GLU A 27 3.63 28.24 24.86
CA GLU A 27 2.58 27.67 24.01
C GLU A 27 3.16 26.82 22.87
N GLU A 28 4.27 27.25 22.27
CA GLU A 28 4.96 26.52 21.20
C GLU A 28 5.75 25.32 21.73
N ARG A 29 6.21 25.38 22.99
CA ARG A 29 6.84 24.24 23.68
C ARG A 29 5.83 23.19 24.13
N ARG A 30 4.60 23.59 24.44
CA ARG A 30 3.53 22.72 24.96
C ARG A 30 3.36 21.40 24.19
N PRO A 31 3.26 21.37 22.84
CA PRO A 31 3.11 20.10 22.11
C PRO A 31 4.30 19.15 22.29
N PHE A 32 5.52 19.67 22.41
CA PHE A 32 6.71 18.84 22.65
C PHE A 32 6.73 18.27 24.08
N LEU A 33 6.29 19.06 25.06
CA LEU A 33 6.16 18.60 26.44
C LEU A 33 5.06 17.55 26.59
N GLU A 34 3.90 17.77 25.97
CA GLU A 34 2.81 16.79 25.93
C GLU A 34 3.26 15.48 25.24
N LEU A 35 3.97 15.58 24.11
CA LEU A 35 4.53 14.41 23.45
C LEU A 35 5.54 13.67 24.33
N ALA A 36 6.46 14.39 24.99
CA ALA A 36 7.43 13.80 25.91
C ALA A 36 6.74 13.09 27.10
N THR A 37 5.65 13.66 27.63
CA THR A 37 4.87 12.99 28.69
C THR A 37 4.23 11.70 28.19
N LYS A 38 3.65 11.71 27.00
CA LYS A 38 3.02 10.52 26.39
C LYS A 38 4.03 9.42 26.09
N GLU A 39 5.18 9.77 25.52
CA GLU A 39 6.25 8.80 25.24
C GLU A 39 6.82 8.21 26.53
N ARG A 40 6.97 9.01 27.58
CA ARG A 40 7.39 8.53 28.91
C ARG A 40 6.39 7.52 29.48
N GLU A 41 5.08 7.78 29.36
CA GLU A 41 4.05 6.85 29.81
C GLU A 41 4.08 5.54 29.01
N GLN A 42 4.24 5.61 27.69
CA GLN A 42 4.38 4.43 26.84
C GLN A 42 5.62 3.61 27.21
N TYR A 43 6.77 4.27 27.38
CA TYR A 43 8.00 3.61 27.83
C TYR A 43 7.80 2.91 29.18
N GLN A 44 7.10 3.54 30.13
CA GLN A 44 6.84 2.93 31.43
C GLN A 44 5.97 1.67 31.33
N ILE A 45 5.00 1.64 30.40
CA ILE A 45 4.17 0.47 30.12
C ILE A 45 5.03 -0.63 29.49
N GLU A 46 5.84 -0.29 28.48
CA GLU A 46 6.74 -1.22 27.81
C GLU A 46 7.78 -1.80 28.77
N LEU A 47 8.33 -0.99 29.67
CA LEU A 47 9.28 -1.42 30.70
C LEU A 47 8.63 -2.45 31.64
N LYS A 48 7.42 -2.17 32.13
CA LYS A 48 6.65 -3.12 32.96
C LYS A 48 6.31 -4.41 32.22
N ALA A 49 6.12 -4.35 30.90
CA ALA A 49 5.92 -5.53 30.07
C ALA A 49 7.24 -6.31 29.93
N TYR A 50 8.35 -5.61 29.71
CA TYR A 50 9.69 -6.20 29.62
C TYR A 50 10.11 -6.89 30.92
N GLU A 51 9.84 -6.29 32.08
CA GLU A 51 10.10 -6.88 33.41
C GLU A 51 9.41 -8.24 33.62
N LYS A 52 8.32 -8.51 32.90
CA LYS A 52 7.60 -9.79 32.97
C LYS A 52 8.13 -10.84 31.99
N THR A 53 9.05 -10.48 31.11
CA THR A 53 9.59 -11.40 30.10
C THR A 53 10.62 -12.36 30.69
N GLU A 54 10.81 -13.51 30.04
CA GLU A 54 11.84 -14.47 30.46
C GLU A 54 13.24 -13.86 30.39
N HIS A 55 13.51 -13.01 29.40
CA HIS A 55 14.78 -12.30 29.27
C HIS A 55 15.15 -11.42 30.46
N TYR A 56 14.17 -10.77 31.09
CA TYR A 56 14.41 -9.99 32.30
C TYR A 56 14.75 -10.88 33.49
N ARG A 57 14.09 -12.04 33.61
CA ARG A 57 14.41 -13.02 34.65
C ARG A 57 15.81 -13.60 34.47
N ASP A 58 16.17 -13.97 33.25
CA ASP A 58 17.51 -14.49 32.92
C ASP A 58 18.60 -13.45 33.21
N PHE A 59 18.32 -12.17 32.93
CA PHE A 59 19.20 -11.05 33.27
C PHE A 59 19.40 -10.93 34.78
N LEU A 60 18.33 -10.97 35.57
CA LEU A 60 18.40 -10.91 37.03
C LEU A 60 19.18 -12.09 37.60
N GLU A 61 18.94 -13.31 37.10
CA GLU A 61 19.67 -14.50 37.54
C GLU A 61 21.17 -14.40 37.20
N LYS A 62 21.50 -13.94 35.99
CA LYS A 62 22.89 -13.73 35.57
C LYS A 62 23.56 -12.64 36.40
N LYS A 63 22.86 -11.54 36.68
CA LYS A 63 23.32 -10.45 37.56
C LYS A 63 23.60 -10.96 38.96
N GLU A 64 22.67 -11.71 39.55
CA GLU A 64 22.82 -12.29 40.88
C GLU A 64 23.99 -13.28 40.95
N ARG A 65 24.15 -14.12 39.92
CA ARG A 65 25.27 -15.06 39.81
C ARG A 65 26.62 -14.35 39.81
N ILE A 66 26.75 -13.27 39.03
CA ILE A 66 27.97 -12.45 38.98
C ILE A 66 28.25 -11.81 40.34
N LEU A 67 27.22 -11.24 41.00
CA LEU A 67 27.35 -10.64 42.33
C LEU A 67 27.80 -11.67 43.39
N ARG A 68 27.22 -12.88 43.38
CA ARG A 68 27.58 -13.96 44.30
C ARG A 68 29.03 -14.41 44.12
N LEU A 69 29.47 -14.63 42.88
CA LEU A 69 30.85 -15.00 42.57
C LEU A 69 31.85 -13.91 43.02
N ARG A 70 31.51 -12.63 42.80
CA ARG A 70 32.33 -11.49 43.24
C ARG A 70 32.42 -11.42 44.77
N LYS A 71 31.32 -11.66 45.50
CA LYS A 71 31.31 -11.72 46.97
C LYS A 71 32.16 -12.88 47.50
N GLN A 72 32.10 -14.04 46.86
CA GLN A 72 32.93 -15.20 47.22
C GLN A 72 34.42 -14.92 46.98
N ARG A 73 34.76 -14.28 45.86
CA ARG A 73 36.14 -13.88 45.54
C ARG A 73 36.71 -12.88 46.55
N ARG A 74 35.91 -11.89 46.97
CA ARG A 74 36.30 -10.93 48.04
C ARG A 74 36.54 -11.63 49.39
N ARG A 75 35.76 -12.67 49.73
CA ARG A 75 35.93 -13.44 50.99
C ARG A 75 37.17 -14.35 50.97
N MET A 76 37.60 -14.81 49.80
CA MET A 76 38.76 -15.68 49.63
C MET A 76 40.10 -14.92 49.57
N GLY A 77 40.11 -13.60 49.85
CA GLY A 77 41.35 -12.81 49.99
C GLY A 77 42.12 -12.60 48.68
N ALA A 78 41.51 -12.83 47.52
CA ALA A 78 42.11 -12.52 46.22
C ALA A 78 42.10 -11.00 46.01
N ALA A 79 43.20 -10.36 46.41
CA ALA A 79 43.46 -8.95 46.15
C ALA A 79 43.88 -8.75 44.68
N ASP A 80 43.01 -8.03 43.98
CA ASP A 80 43.31 -7.09 42.88
C ASP A 80 44.27 -7.57 41.78
N SER A 81 43.76 -8.38 40.85
CA SER A 81 44.24 -8.34 39.46
C SER A 81 43.44 -7.28 38.73
N GLN A 82 44.15 -6.25 38.31
CA GLN A 82 43.71 -4.98 37.77
C GLN A 82 43.08 -5.09 36.37
N ASP A 83 42.11 -6.00 36.17
CA ASP A 83 41.43 -6.24 34.88
C ASP A 83 39.90 -6.39 34.98
N ASP A 84 39.29 -6.03 36.12
CA ASP A 84 37.83 -5.94 36.23
C ASP A 84 37.38 -4.46 36.21
N ASP A 85 37.51 -3.81 35.05
CA ASP A 85 36.87 -2.53 34.72
C ASP A 85 35.33 -2.78 34.56
N PHE A 86 34.65 -3.21 35.63
CA PHE A 86 33.19 -3.38 35.67
C PHE A 86 32.55 -2.47 36.73
N ASP A 87 31.74 -1.54 36.23
CA ASP A 87 31.17 -0.38 36.91
C ASP A 87 30.50 -0.72 38.25
N GLU A 88 31.00 -0.06 39.30
CA GLU A 88 30.51 -0.11 40.68
C GLU A 88 29.37 0.91 40.86
N SER A 89 28.33 0.81 40.03
CA SER A 89 27.13 1.67 40.11
C SER A 89 25.80 0.90 40.22
N LEU A 90 25.83 -0.44 40.11
CA LEU A 90 24.62 -1.29 40.12
C LEU A 90 24.11 -1.70 41.52
N ASP A 91 24.30 -0.84 42.52
CA ASP A 91 23.54 -0.93 43.78
C ASP A 91 22.29 -0.06 43.68
N LEU A 92 21.35 -0.49 42.82
CA LEU A 92 19.99 0.04 42.81
C LEU A 92 19.27 -0.54 44.02
N ASN A 93 19.46 0.13 45.15
CA ASN A 93 18.63 -0.07 46.33
C ASN A 93 17.19 0.27 45.95
N GLU A 94 16.37 -0.76 45.81
CA GLU A 94 14.93 -0.68 45.61
C GLU A 94 14.29 -0.18 46.91
N THR A 95 14.43 1.11 47.22
CA THR A 95 13.66 1.76 48.28
C THR A 95 13.68 3.30 48.16
N THR A 96 12.47 3.86 48.23
CA THR A 96 12.11 5.22 48.66
C THR A 96 12.37 6.39 47.72
N PHE A 97 11.44 6.60 46.79
CA PHE A 97 10.84 7.93 46.64
C PHE A 97 9.83 8.11 47.78
N VAL A 98 10.30 8.56 48.95
CA VAL A 98 9.45 9.13 50.02
C VAL A 98 10.16 10.36 50.57
N GLU A 99 9.33 11.37 50.79
CA GLU A 99 9.57 12.78 50.99
C GLU A 99 10.21 13.16 52.35
N GLY A 100 11.08 14.20 52.35
CA GLY A 100 11.32 15.12 53.47
C GLY A 100 12.19 14.70 54.66
N THR A 101 13.35 15.37 54.86
CA THR A 101 13.76 16.16 56.07
C THR A 101 15.27 16.49 56.09
N LYS A 102 15.62 17.55 56.83
CA LYS A 102 16.86 18.36 56.81
C LYS A 102 18.09 17.79 57.56
N LYS A 103 19.26 18.38 57.23
CA LYS A 103 20.59 18.44 57.93
C LYS A 103 21.52 17.23 57.70
N ARG A 104 22.86 17.31 57.60
CA ARG A 104 23.88 18.34 57.90
C ARG A 104 25.18 18.05 57.10
N VAL A 105 25.94 19.10 56.81
CA VAL A 105 27.23 19.19 56.08
C VAL A 105 28.39 18.39 56.72
N LYS A 106 29.25 17.75 55.89
CA LYS A 106 30.72 17.96 55.93
C LYS A 106 31.49 17.48 54.69
N ASN A 107 32.47 18.31 54.33
CA ASN A 107 33.34 18.32 53.17
C ASN A 107 34.19 17.07 52.92
N GLY A 108 34.47 16.82 51.64
CA GLY A 108 35.54 15.94 51.17
C GLY A 108 35.74 16.10 49.66
N ILE A 109 36.40 17.18 49.24
CA ILE A 109 36.82 17.38 47.85
C ILE A 109 37.86 16.30 47.51
N ARG A 110 37.48 15.34 46.66
CA ARG A 110 38.43 14.53 45.89
C ARG A 110 37.99 14.53 44.42
N ARG A 111 38.81 15.21 43.61
CA ARG A 111 38.83 15.13 42.14
C ARG A 111 38.77 13.66 41.74
N ASN A 112 37.72 13.24 41.02
CA ASN A 112 37.77 12.00 40.27
C ASN A 112 37.43 12.24 38.81
N LYS A 113 38.39 11.80 38.01
CA LYS A 113 38.52 11.83 36.57
C LYS A 113 37.32 11.10 35.96
N ARG A 114 36.57 11.78 35.08
CA ARG A 114 35.51 11.18 34.27
C ARG A 114 36.10 10.02 33.45
N LYS A 115 35.72 8.78 33.78
CA LYS A 115 35.77 7.62 32.87
C LYS A 115 34.32 7.35 32.46
N ALA A 116 34.09 7.30 31.16
CA ALA A 116 32.80 6.99 30.56
C ALA A 116 32.58 5.48 30.49
N SER A 117 31.30 5.12 30.60
CA SER A 117 30.59 3.97 29.99
C SER A 117 31.14 2.56 30.16
N GLY A 118 30.32 1.69 30.73
CA GLY A 118 30.43 0.26 30.45
C GLY A 118 29.41 -0.57 31.23
N SER A 119 28.43 -1.10 30.50
CA SER A 119 27.66 -2.32 30.83
C SER A 119 26.30 -2.18 31.50
N ASP A 120 25.32 -1.72 30.73
CA ASP A 120 23.92 -2.18 30.83
C ASP A 120 23.25 -2.33 29.44
N GLU A 121 24.05 -2.34 28.37
CA GLU A 121 23.54 -2.26 26.99
C GLU A 121 23.17 -3.63 26.41
N SER A 122 23.78 -4.74 26.83
CA SER A 122 23.72 -6.00 26.05
C SER A 122 22.32 -6.61 25.93
N GLY A 123 21.49 -6.61 26.98
CA GLY A 123 20.13 -7.18 26.94
C GLY A 123 19.14 -6.29 26.19
N VAL A 124 19.24 -4.97 26.42
CA VAL A 124 18.48 -3.95 25.69
C VAL A 124 18.86 -3.94 24.20
N LEU A 125 20.15 -4.11 23.89
CA LEU A 125 20.66 -4.21 22.52
C LEU A 125 20.13 -5.46 21.81
N GLU A 126 20.03 -6.59 22.52
CA GLU A 126 19.47 -7.82 21.95
C GLU A 126 17.95 -7.72 21.71
N TYR A 127 17.20 -7.14 22.65
CA TYR A 127 15.77 -6.87 22.48
C TYR A 127 15.52 -5.92 21.30
N ASN A 128 16.26 -4.81 21.23
CA ASN A 128 16.20 -3.88 20.11
C ASN A 128 16.59 -4.57 18.80
N LYS A 129 17.61 -5.43 18.79
CA LYS A 129 17.99 -6.20 17.60
C LYS A 129 16.87 -7.14 17.14
N LYS A 130 16.19 -7.82 18.06
CA LYS A 130 15.02 -8.69 17.75
C LYS A 130 13.83 -7.87 17.25
N ARG A 131 13.56 -6.72 17.86
CA ARG A 131 12.50 -5.79 17.43
C ARG A 131 12.79 -5.23 16.03
N GLU A 132 14.00 -4.79 15.79
CA GLU A 132 14.45 -4.31 14.47
C GLU A 132 14.38 -5.40 13.41
N ALA A 133 14.72 -6.66 13.75
CA ALA A 133 14.55 -7.78 12.84
C ALA A 133 13.08 -8.02 12.46
N LYS A 134 12.16 -7.97 13.44
CA LYS A 134 10.71 -8.06 13.18
C LYS A 134 10.20 -6.90 12.33
N LEU A 135 10.63 -5.67 12.61
CA LEU A 135 10.27 -4.50 11.81
C LEU A 135 10.77 -4.62 10.37
N ARG A 136 11.98 -5.15 10.14
CA ARG A 136 12.47 -5.42 8.78
C ARG A 136 11.65 -6.49 8.06
N ALA A 137 11.28 -7.57 8.75
CA ALA A 137 10.43 -8.61 8.17
C ALA A 137 9.07 -8.05 7.74
N ILE A 138 8.41 -7.28 8.61
CA ILE A 138 7.12 -6.62 8.30
C ILE A 138 7.28 -5.64 7.14
N ARG A 139 8.33 -4.81 7.11
CA ARG A 139 8.59 -3.89 5.99
C ARG A 139 8.79 -4.64 4.68
N HIS A 140 9.47 -5.78 4.71
CA HIS A 140 9.63 -6.64 3.54
C HIS A 140 8.30 -7.22 3.07
N GLU A 141 7.50 -7.79 3.98
CA GLU A 141 6.16 -8.32 3.68
C GLU A 141 5.24 -7.26 3.07
N ILE A 142 5.24 -6.04 3.63
CA ILE A 142 4.50 -4.90 3.07
C ILE A 142 4.96 -4.62 1.64
N GLY A 143 6.27 -4.56 1.40
CA GLY A 143 6.82 -4.32 0.05
C GLY A 143 6.42 -5.39 -0.97
N VAL A 144 6.41 -6.67 -0.56
CA VAL A 144 5.96 -7.78 -1.42
C VAL A 144 4.46 -7.64 -1.71
N ALA A 145 3.63 -7.42 -0.69
CA ALA A 145 2.19 -7.26 -0.86
C ALA A 145 1.82 -6.04 -1.73
N GLU A 146 2.55 -4.93 -1.58
CA GLU A 146 2.39 -3.74 -2.42
C GLU A 146 2.77 -4.02 -3.88
N ALA A 147 3.86 -4.76 -4.13
CA ALA A 147 4.27 -5.16 -5.47
C ALA A 147 3.23 -6.10 -6.13
N GLU A 148 2.70 -7.07 -5.39
CA GLU A 148 1.64 -7.97 -5.85
C GLU A 148 0.36 -7.21 -6.19
N LYS A 149 -0.06 -6.29 -5.30
CA LYS A 149 -1.21 -5.42 -5.53
C LYS A 149 -1.03 -4.59 -6.80
N ALA A 150 0.15 -4.00 -7.01
CA ALA A 150 0.45 -3.23 -8.22
C ALA A 150 0.40 -4.10 -9.49
N ALA A 151 0.88 -5.35 -9.43
CA ALA A 151 0.82 -6.28 -10.56
C ALA A 151 -0.62 -6.70 -10.90
N MET A 152 -1.44 -6.99 -9.90
CA MET A 152 -2.87 -7.29 -10.07
C MET A 152 -3.61 -6.08 -10.66
N GLN A 153 -3.35 -4.88 -10.14
CA GLN A 153 -3.96 -3.64 -10.61
C GLN A 153 -3.68 -3.40 -12.11
N ARG A 154 -2.43 -3.58 -12.56
CA ARG A 154 -2.09 -3.49 -14.00
C ARG A 154 -2.86 -4.50 -14.86
N THR A 155 -3.08 -5.70 -14.33
CA THR A 155 -3.83 -6.76 -15.04
C THR A 155 -5.31 -6.38 -15.15
N ILE A 156 -5.89 -5.87 -14.07
CA ILE A 156 -7.27 -5.37 -14.04
C ILE A 156 -7.44 -4.24 -15.05
N GLU A 157 -6.55 -3.26 -15.06
CA GLU A 157 -6.59 -2.14 -16.01
C GLU A 157 -6.48 -2.62 -17.45
N LYS A 158 -5.61 -3.59 -17.74
CA LYS A 158 -5.49 -4.20 -19.06
C LYS A 158 -6.77 -4.92 -19.48
N MET A 159 -7.42 -5.63 -18.56
CA MET A 159 -8.71 -6.30 -18.83
C MET A 159 -9.83 -5.27 -19.04
N GLN A 160 -9.89 -4.22 -18.24
CA GLN A 160 -10.87 -3.13 -18.39
C GLN A 160 -10.72 -2.41 -19.73
N ALA A 161 -9.49 -2.11 -20.16
CA ALA A 161 -9.23 -1.51 -21.45
C ALA A 161 -9.69 -2.40 -22.62
N LYS A 162 -9.48 -3.72 -22.51
CA LYS A 162 -10.00 -4.68 -23.50
C LYS A 162 -11.53 -4.71 -23.53
N ASN A 163 -12.18 -4.73 -22.37
CA ASN A 163 -13.64 -4.72 -22.29
C ASN A 163 -14.22 -3.46 -22.94
N LEU A 164 -13.64 -2.29 -22.65
CA LEU A 164 -14.04 -1.03 -23.29
C LEU A 164 -13.87 -1.07 -24.81
N ALA A 165 -12.78 -1.66 -25.31
CA ALA A 165 -12.57 -1.84 -26.75
C ALA A 165 -13.61 -2.78 -27.37
N TYR A 166 -13.95 -3.89 -26.70
CA TYR A 166 -15.01 -4.80 -27.16
C TYR A 166 -16.39 -4.15 -27.14
N GLU A 167 -16.70 -3.35 -26.13
CA GLU A 167 -17.96 -2.59 -26.06
C GLU A 167 -18.06 -1.56 -27.18
N ALA A 168 -16.96 -0.84 -27.48
CA ALA A 168 -16.90 0.11 -28.59
C ALA A 168 -17.08 -0.59 -29.95
N GLN A 169 -16.43 -1.74 -30.14
CA GLN A 169 -16.60 -2.55 -31.36
C GLN A 169 -18.05 -3.05 -31.48
N ALA A 170 -18.63 -3.59 -30.41
CA ALA A 170 -20.01 -4.05 -30.42
C ALA A 170 -21.00 -2.91 -30.70
N ALA A 171 -20.74 -1.69 -30.21
CA ALA A 171 -21.54 -0.52 -30.52
C ALA A 171 -21.43 -0.11 -32.00
N HIS A 172 -20.22 -0.20 -32.58
CA HIS A 172 -20.00 0.05 -34.00
C HIS A 172 -20.72 -0.98 -34.88
N ASP A 173 -20.58 -2.28 -34.57
CA ASP A 173 -21.24 -3.37 -35.28
C ASP A 173 -22.77 -3.24 -35.21
N ARG A 174 -23.32 -2.85 -34.06
CA ARG A 174 -24.76 -2.54 -33.92
C ARG A 174 -25.21 -1.38 -34.80
N LYS A 175 -24.34 -0.38 -35.04
CA LYS A 175 -24.66 0.73 -35.93
C LYS A 175 -24.69 0.26 -37.38
N ILE A 176 -23.68 -0.50 -37.80
CA ILE A 176 -23.63 -1.11 -39.13
C ILE A 176 -24.85 -2.01 -39.37
N ALA A 177 -25.21 -2.85 -38.39
CA ALA A 177 -26.39 -3.71 -38.49
C ALA A 177 -27.67 -2.91 -38.70
N LYS A 178 -27.88 -1.82 -37.94
CA LYS A 178 -29.05 -0.93 -38.12
C LYS A 178 -29.07 -0.25 -39.49
N GLU A 179 -27.91 0.15 -40.00
CA GLU A 179 -27.81 0.74 -41.34
C GLU A 179 -28.14 -0.31 -42.42
N ALA A 180 -27.66 -1.55 -42.26
CA ALA A 180 -28.01 -2.66 -43.14
C ALA A 180 -29.51 -3.00 -43.09
N ASP A 181 -30.11 -3.10 -41.90
CA ASP A 181 -31.54 -3.33 -41.71
C ASP A 181 -32.37 -2.23 -42.40
N HIS A 182 -31.93 -0.97 -42.30
CA HIS A 182 -32.60 0.14 -42.96
C HIS A 182 -32.57 0.02 -44.49
N ILE A 183 -31.44 -0.40 -45.05
CA ILE A 183 -31.29 -0.62 -46.49
C ILE A 183 -32.17 -1.79 -46.95
N ILE A 184 -32.19 -2.90 -46.19
CA ILE A 184 -33.06 -4.06 -46.45
C ILE A 184 -34.52 -3.62 -46.47
N GLU A 185 -34.98 -2.84 -45.47
CA GLU A 185 -36.35 -2.33 -45.44
C GLU A 185 -36.70 -1.41 -46.61
N CYS A 186 -35.75 -0.58 -47.06
CA CYS A 186 -35.93 0.26 -48.23
C CYS A 186 -36.14 -0.60 -49.49
N TRP A 187 -35.28 -1.59 -49.72
CA TRP A 187 -35.42 -2.51 -50.86
C TRP A 187 -36.68 -3.37 -50.77
N MET A 188 -37.02 -3.87 -49.59
CA MET A 188 -38.26 -4.63 -49.38
C MET A 188 -39.51 -3.80 -49.67
N ARG A 189 -39.49 -2.49 -49.35
CA ARG A 189 -40.59 -1.57 -49.72
C ARG A 189 -40.71 -1.41 -51.23
N VAL A 190 -39.58 -1.26 -51.92
CA VAL A 190 -39.53 -1.16 -53.38
C VAL A 190 -40.07 -2.43 -54.04
N LEU A 191 -39.61 -3.60 -53.60
CA LEU A 191 -40.06 -4.90 -54.11
C LEU A 191 -41.55 -5.12 -53.83
N ARG A 192 -42.05 -4.79 -52.64
CA ARG A 192 -43.49 -4.82 -52.35
C ARG A 192 -44.31 -3.95 -53.29
N GLY A 193 -43.76 -2.86 -53.81
CA GLY A 193 -44.40 -2.03 -54.83
C GLY A 193 -44.44 -2.69 -56.21
N ALA A 194 -43.36 -3.35 -56.61
CA ALA A 194 -43.21 -3.96 -57.95
C ALA A 194 -43.91 -5.32 -58.10
N MET A 195 -43.95 -6.12 -57.03
CA MET A 195 -44.40 -7.52 -57.03
C MET A 195 -45.32 -7.85 -55.84
N GLY A 196 -46.07 -6.87 -55.34
CA GLY A 196 -46.88 -7.01 -54.12
C GLY A 196 -47.98 -8.08 -54.20
N GLU A 197 -48.55 -8.33 -55.38
CA GLU A 197 -49.52 -9.40 -55.59
C GLU A 197 -48.85 -10.79 -55.55
N THR A 198 -47.73 -10.93 -56.25
CA THR A 198 -46.89 -12.13 -56.25
C THR A 198 -46.38 -12.45 -54.85
N MET A 199 -45.96 -11.45 -54.07
CA MET A 199 -45.55 -11.65 -52.68
C MET A 199 -46.69 -12.20 -51.80
N LYS A 200 -47.94 -11.78 -52.03
CA LYS A 200 -49.10 -12.31 -51.30
C LYS A 200 -49.44 -13.73 -51.72
N GLU A 201 -49.38 -14.01 -53.02
CA GLU A 201 -49.67 -15.33 -53.59
C GLU A 201 -48.70 -16.40 -53.05
N TYR A 202 -47.40 -16.06 -52.99
CA TYR A 202 -46.35 -16.97 -52.53
C TYR A 202 -46.00 -16.82 -51.03
N ASN A 203 -46.75 -16.01 -50.27
CA ASN A 203 -46.52 -15.72 -48.85
C ASN A 203 -45.07 -15.28 -48.53
N LEU A 204 -44.49 -14.42 -49.35
CA LEU A 204 -43.12 -13.91 -49.17
C LEU A 204 -43.13 -12.79 -48.13
N THR A 205 -42.82 -13.14 -46.87
CA THR A 205 -42.91 -12.20 -45.75
C THR A 205 -41.56 -11.70 -45.29
N THR A 206 -40.51 -12.51 -45.46
CA THR A 206 -39.15 -12.17 -45.07
C THR A 206 -38.28 -11.73 -46.26
N PRO A 207 -37.23 -10.93 -46.02
CA PRO A 207 -36.24 -10.60 -47.04
C PRO A 207 -35.59 -11.85 -47.65
N GLU A 208 -35.29 -12.85 -46.84
CA GLU A 208 -34.64 -14.09 -47.25
C GLU A 208 -35.51 -14.91 -48.21
N GLU A 209 -36.80 -15.06 -47.89
CA GLU A 209 -37.78 -15.72 -48.78
C GLU A 209 -37.92 -14.99 -50.11
N THR A 210 -37.96 -13.65 -50.06
CA THR A 210 -38.09 -12.80 -51.24
C THR A 210 -36.88 -12.95 -52.16
N VAL A 211 -35.67 -12.91 -51.61
CA VAL A 211 -34.43 -13.10 -52.37
C VAL A 211 -34.40 -14.52 -52.95
N ALA A 212 -34.74 -15.55 -52.18
CA ALA A 212 -34.75 -16.93 -52.67
C ALA A 212 -35.73 -17.13 -53.84
N PHE A 213 -36.91 -16.49 -53.78
CA PHE A 213 -37.87 -16.50 -54.88
C PHE A 213 -37.31 -15.79 -56.12
N LEU A 214 -36.75 -14.58 -55.95
CA LEU A 214 -36.17 -13.83 -57.06
C LEU A 214 -34.99 -14.56 -57.72
N THR A 215 -34.18 -15.28 -56.94
CA THR A 215 -33.11 -16.13 -57.47
C THR A 215 -33.67 -17.25 -58.36
N ARG A 216 -34.68 -17.99 -57.87
CA ARG A 216 -35.35 -19.03 -58.68
C ARG A 216 -36.01 -18.47 -59.94
N LEU A 217 -36.60 -17.27 -59.83
CA LEU A 217 -37.20 -16.57 -60.96
C LEU A 217 -36.15 -16.16 -62.00
N ALA A 218 -34.99 -15.68 -61.55
CA ALA A 218 -33.88 -15.33 -62.44
C ALA A 218 -33.23 -16.56 -63.11
N ASP A 219 -33.23 -17.71 -62.42
CA ASP A 219 -32.74 -18.99 -62.94
C ASP A 219 -33.74 -19.67 -63.91
N GLY A 220 -34.96 -19.12 -64.05
CA GLY A 220 -35.99 -19.60 -64.96
C GLY A 220 -36.89 -20.71 -64.39
N ASP A 221 -36.80 -20.98 -63.08
CA ASP A 221 -37.55 -22.05 -62.39
C ASP A 221 -38.95 -21.62 -61.90
N ALA A 222 -39.37 -20.38 -62.18
CA ALA A 222 -40.67 -19.85 -61.75
C ALA A 222 -41.43 -19.15 -62.90
N PRO A 223 -42.76 -19.39 -63.06
CA PRO A 223 -43.55 -18.79 -64.13
C PRO A 223 -44.02 -17.39 -63.71
N ASN A 224 -43.22 -16.34 -63.95
CA ASN A 224 -43.61 -14.93 -63.71
C ASN A 224 -42.62 -13.93 -64.38
N GLU A 225 -42.32 -14.11 -65.67
CA GLU A 225 -41.33 -13.29 -66.40
C GLU A 225 -41.68 -11.79 -66.40
N ASP A 226 -42.96 -11.45 -66.46
CA ASP A 226 -43.44 -10.06 -66.41
C ASP A 226 -43.10 -9.38 -65.07
N VAL A 227 -43.16 -10.14 -63.97
CA VAL A 227 -42.79 -9.68 -62.63
C VAL A 227 -41.28 -9.46 -62.55
N LEU A 228 -40.49 -10.35 -63.15
CA LEU A 228 -39.04 -10.19 -63.23
C LEU A 228 -38.65 -8.91 -63.98
N GLN A 229 -39.35 -8.59 -65.07
CA GLN A 229 -39.11 -7.38 -65.84
C GLN A 229 -39.51 -6.11 -65.06
N SER A 230 -40.66 -6.12 -64.39
CA SER A 230 -41.10 -5.04 -63.48
C SER A 230 -40.07 -4.79 -62.36
N VAL A 231 -39.58 -5.84 -61.71
CA VAL A 231 -38.56 -5.75 -60.67
C VAL A 231 -37.24 -5.20 -61.22
N LYS A 232 -36.80 -5.65 -62.40
CA LYS A 232 -35.58 -5.12 -63.06
C LYS A 232 -35.68 -3.61 -63.31
N ASP A 233 -36.81 -3.11 -63.77
CA ASP A 233 -36.99 -1.70 -64.10
C ASP A 233 -37.08 -0.81 -62.85
N VAL A 234 -37.72 -1.32 -61.79
CA VAL A 234 -37.78 -0.63 -60.50
C VAL A 234 -36.41 -0.64 -59.80
N ILE A 235 -35.63 -1.72 -59.88
CA ILE A 235 -34.26 -1.76 -59.33
C ILE A 235 -33.34 -0.78 -60.05
N ARG A 236 -33.44 -0.66 -61.38
CA ARG A 236 -32.64 0.28 -62.17
C ARG A 236 -32.93 1.75 -61.85
N SER A 237 -34.16 2.05 -61.41
CA SER A 237 -34.59 3.41 -61.06
C SER A 237 -34.42 3.74 -59.58
N ALA A 238 -34.30 2.73 -58.71
CA ALA A 238 -34.07 2.91 -57.29
C ALA A 238 -32.63 3.34 -57.01
N SER A 239 -32.46 4.48 -56.32
CA SER A 239 -31.17 4.88 -55.76
C SER A 239 -31.28 5.04 -54.25
N PHE A 240 -30.47 4.27 -53.52
CA PHE A 240 -30.29 4.45 -52.08
C PHE A 240 -28.82 4.77 -51.83
N LEU A 241 -28.55 5.73 -50.95
CA LEU A 241 -27.18 6.04 -50.53
C LEU A 241 -26.67 4.85 -49.72
N LEU A 242 -25.84 4.00 -50.34
CA LEU A 242 -25.08 2.99 -49.62
C LEU A 242 -24.00 3.71 -48.78
N PRO A 243 -23.82 3.34 -47.50
CA PRO A 243 -22.70 3.83 -46.70
C PRO A 243 -21.38 3.52 -47.41
N LYS A 244 -20.48 4.51 -47.48
CA LYS A 244 -19.12 4.34 -47.99
C LYS A 244 -18.24 3.57 -47.02
#